data_AF-A0A2D8C6T7-F1
#
_entry.id   AF-A0A2D8C6T7-F1
#
_cell.length_a   1.000
_cell.length_b   1.000
_cell.length_c   1.000
_cell.angle_alpha   90.00
_cell.angle_beta   90.00
_cell.angle_gamma   90.00
#
_symmetry.space_group_name_H-M   'P 1'
#
loop_
_entity.id
_entity.type
_entity.pdbx_description
1 polymer ?
#
loop_
_entity_poly.entity_id
_entity_poly.type
_entity_poly.pdbx_seq_one_letter_code
_entity_poly.pdbx_strand_id
1 'polypeptide(L)' 'MNWLQYSKEILRKVSFDSQLLKKEFKKALRMLNRKDGISLKRWFKEKFGKTHDASIDRKNQLP' A
#
# COMPACT_ATOMS: atom_id res chain seq x y z
N MET A 1 -1.74 -17.83 -6.99
CA MET A 1 -1.29 -16.44 -6.73
C MET A 1 -2.51 -15.52 -6.87
N ASN A 2 -2.83 -14.67 -5.88
CA ASN A 2 -4.01 -13.79 -5.94
C ASN A 2 -3.61 -12.37 -6.39
N TRP A 3 -4.52 -11.63 -7.03
CA TRP A 3 -4.31 -10.29 -7.60
C TRP A 3 -3.70 -9.29 -6.63
N LEU A 4 -4.04 -9.39 -5.33
CA LEU A 4 -3.46 -8.55 -4.28
C LEU A 4 -1.95 -8.79 -4.12
N GLN A 5 -1.51 -10.05 -4.08
CA GLN A 5 -0.08 -10.39 -3.92
C GLN A 5 0.71 -10.01 -5.16
N TYR A 6 0.15 -10.29 -6.34
CA TYR A 6 0.74 -9.85 -7.61
C TYR A 6 0.94 -8.33 -7.62
N SER A 7 -0.09 -7.56 -7.24
CA SER A 7 0.00 -6.10 -7.17
C SER A 7 1.09 -5.62 -6.21
N LYS A 8 1.21 -6.22 -5.02
CA LYS A 8 2.27 -5.90 -4.06
C LYS A 8 3.67 -6.16 -4.63
N GLU A 9 3.82 -7.26 -5.37
CA GLU A 9 5.10 -7.63 -5.96
C GLU A 9 5.50 -6.66 -7.08
N ILE A 10 4.56 -6.27 -7.95
CA ILE A 10 4.79 -5.24 -8.97
C ILE A 10 5.19 -3.93 -8.31
N LEU A 11 4.45 -3.48 -7.29
CA LEU A 11 4.77 -2.24 -6.57
C LEU A 11 6.15 -2.25 -5.93
N ARG A 12 6.63 -3.41 -5.42
CA ARG A 12 8.01 -3.54 -4.95
C ARG A 12 9.03 -3.44 -6.09
N LYS A 13 8.74 -4.03 -7.25
CA LYS A 13 9.65 -4.00 -8.39
C LYS A 13 9.75 -2.60 -8.99
N VAL A 14 8.66 -1.83 -9.02
CA VAL A 14 8.65 -0.46 -9.58
C VAL A 14 8.95 0.63 -8.56
N SER A 15 9.28 0.30 -7.30
CA SER A 15 9.46 1.30 -6.25
C SER A 15 10.70 2.19 -6.42
N PHE A 16 11.59 1.88 -7.36
CA PHE A 16 12.73 2.72 -7.70
C PHE A 16 12.31 4.01 -8.43
N ASP A 17 11.14 4.01 -9.08
CA ASP A 17 10.60 5.15 -9.81
C ASP A 17 9.27 5.59 -9.19
N SER A 18 9.28 6.78 -8.59
CA SER A 18 8.12 7.34 -7.89
C SER A 18 6.92 7.62 -8.81
N GLN A 19 7.14 7.95 -10.08
CA GLN A 19 6.06 8.17 -11.04
C GLN A 19 5.45 6.83 -11.48
N LEU A 20 6.29 5.83 -11.76
CA LEU A 20 5.85 4.49 -12.14
C LEU A 20 5.12 3.79 -10.98
N LEU A 21 5.66 3.89 -9.76
CA LEU A 21 5.03 3.37 -8.54
C LEU A 21 3.62 3.92 -8.35
N LYS A 22 3.42 5.23 -8.53
CA LYS A 22 2.09 5.88 -8.43
C LYS A 22 1.14 5.38 -9.53
N LYS A 23 1.63 5.19 -10.76
CA LYS A 23 0.83 4.66 -11.88
C LYS A 23 0.36 3.23 -11.61
N GLU A 24 1.29 2.35 -11.22
CA GLU A 24 0.97 0.95 -10.93
C GLU A 24 0.09 0.81 -9.68
N PHE A 25 0.25 1.67 -8.68
CA PHE A 25 -0.62 1.67 -7.50
C PHE A 25 -2.06 2.02 -7.88
N LYS A 26 -2.27 3.06 -8.69
CA LYS A 26 -3.60 3.41 -9.20
C LYS A 26 -4.19 2.27 -10.04
N LYS A 27 -3.38 1.63 -10.89
CA LYS A 27 -3.80 0.48 -11.70
C LYS A 27 -4.26 -0.68 -10.83
N ALA A 28 -3.48 -1.06 -9.84
CA ALA A 28 -3.81 -2.12 -8.89
C ALA A 28 -5.12 -1.82 -8.13
N LEU A 29 -5.35 -0.58 -7.69
CA LEU A 29 -6.60 -0.19 -7.03
C LEU A 29 -7.84 -0.27 -7.93
N ARG A 30 -7.68 -0.12 -9.25
CA ARG A 30 -8.78 -0.29 -10.23
C ARG A 30 -9.08 -1.76 -10.53
N MET A 31 -8.06 -2.63 -10.43
CA MET A 31 -8.20 -4.06 -10.71
C MET A 31 -8.71 -4.86 -9.50
N LEU A 32 -8.43 -4.40 -8.28
CA LEU A 32 -8.80 -5.09 -7.05
C LEU A 32 -10.24 -4.77 -6.62
N ASN A 33 -10.90 -5.75 -6.00
CA ASN A 33 -12.16 -5.51 -5.30
C ASN A 33 -11.95 -4.56 -4.10
N ARG A 34 -13.04 -4.07 -3.49
CA ARG A 34 -12.93 -3.13 -2.35
C ARG A 34 -12.09 -3.66 -1.19
N LYS A 35 -12.27 -4.92 -0.81
CA LYS A 35 -11.59 -5.54 0.35
C LYS A 35 -10.07 -5.60 0.13
N ASP A 36 -9.66 -6.04 -1.05
CA ASP A 36 -8.26 -6.13 -1.43
C ASP A 36 -7.66 -4.75 -1.69
N GLY A 37 -8.43 -3.82 -2.25
CA GLY A 37 -8.01 -2.43 -2.42
C GLY A 37 -7.71 -1.72 -1.09
N ILE A 38 -8.54 -1.94 -0.06
CA ILE A 38 -8.28 -1.44 1.31
C ILE A 38 -6.99 -2.06 1.86
N SER A 39 -6.83 -3.37 1.70
CA SER A 39 -5.65 -4.10 2.14
C SER A 39 -4.37 -3.62 1.44
N LEU A 40 -4.45 -3.31 0.14
CA LEU A 40 -3.35 -2.76 -0.64
C LEU A 40 -2.98 -1.35 -0.19
N LYS A 41 -3.97 -0.48 0.08
CA LYS A 41 -3.72 0.89 0.59
C LYS A 41 -2.99 0.89 1.92
N ARG A 42 -3.44 0.05 2.87
CA ARG A 42 -2.79 -0.09 4.18
C ARG A 42 -1.34 -0.52 4.02
N TRP A 43 -1.11 -1.59 3.26
CA TRP A 43 0.24 -2.10 2.99
C TRP A 43 1.13 -1.07 2.28
N PHE A 44 0.60 -0.31 1.33
CA PHE A 44 1.33 0.73 0.62
C PHE A 44 1.79 1.84 1.58
N LYS A 45 0.92 2.27 2.50
CA LYS A 45 1.27 3.24 3.54
C LYS A 45 2.32 2.69 4.51
N GLU A 46 2.22 1.43 4.90
CA GLU A 46 3.20 0.79 5.79
C GLU A 46 4.59 0.64 5.13
N LYS A 47 4.64 0.34 3.82
CA LYS A 47 5.90 0.14 3.09
C LYS A 47 6.54 1.41 2.56
N PHE A 48 5.75 2.37 2.08
CA PHE A 48 6.24 3.56 1.39
C PHE A 48 5.90 4.87 2.11
N GLY A 49 5.11 4.83 3.17
CA GLY A 49 4.61 6.01 3.90
C GLY A 49 5.51 6.50 5.04
N LYS A 50 6.75 6.04 5.17
CA LYS A 50 7.68 6.54 6.19
C LYS A 50 8.65 7.57 5.62
N THR A 51 8.21 8.83 5.62
CA THR A 51 9.04 9.95 6.07
C THR A 51 8.48 10.33 7.45
N HIS A 52 9.30 10.13 8.49
CA HIS A 52 9.13 10.52 9.90
C HIS A 52 7.71 10.86 10.39
N ASP A 53 7.15 9.98 11.21
CA ASP A 53 6.59 10.44 12.48
C ASP A 53 6.82 9.36 13.54
N ALA A 54 7.87 9.52 14.31
CA ALA A 54 8.23 8.68 15.45
C ALA A 54 7.49 9.11 16.72
N SER A 55 6.38 9.85 16.61
CA SER A 55 5.78 10.54 17.76
C SER A 55 4.25 10.44 17.83
N ILE A 56 3.61 9.34 17.41
CA ILE A 56 2.25 9.03 17.87
C ILE A 56 2.17 7.56 18.28
N ASP A 57 2.80 7.29 19.41
CA ASP A 57 2.35 6.29 20.37
C ASP A 57 1.03 6.76 21.01
N ARG A 58 0.22 5.77 21.40
CA ARG A 58 -0.99 5.83 22.26
C ARG A 58 -2.37 5.96 21.56
N LYS A 59 -3.19 4.98 21.95
CA LYS A 59 -4.67 4.93 21.96
C LYS A 59 -5.36 4.58 20.65
N ASN A 60 -5.51 3.27 20.41
CA ASN A 60 -6.86 2.74 20.27
C ASN A 60 -6.93 1.26 20.69
N GLN A 61 -6.91 1.04 22.01
CA GLN A 61 -7.47 -0.16 22.62
C GLN A 61 -8.80 0.25 23.29
N LEU A 62 -9.88 -0.37 22.80
CA LEU A 62 -11.22 -0.54 23.41
C LEU A 62 -12.10 0.73 23.54
N PRO A 63 -13.44 0.60 23.57
CA PRO A 63 -14.24 -0.36 24.33
C PRO A 63 -14.44 -1.74 23.69
#